data_AF-A0A947CDF9-F1
#
_entry.id   AF-A0A947CDF9-F1
#
_cell.length_a   1.000
_cell.length_b   1.000
_cell.length_c   1.000
_cell.angle_alpha   90.00
_cell.angle_beta   90.00
_cell.angle_gamma   90.00
#
_symmetry.space_group_name_H-M   'P 1'
#
loop_
_entity.id
_entity.type
_entity.pdbx_description
1 polymer ?
#
loop_
_entity_poly.entity_id
_entity_poly.type
_entity_poly.pdbx_seq_one_letter_code
_entity_poly.pdbx_strand_id
1 'polypeptide(L)'
;MDPELRAVCDARFGFPFKTMKFEFWGSITDGGHYVHVLPAKGVIQPFLRDPGRLVPTRVLPLGFAVSTTFYALLLGVGYVAVSAYFRLVNRVIRRRQGLCPTCAYPIGAGARCSECGAVTGGGG
;
A
#
# COMPACT_ATOMS: atom_id res chain seq x y z
N MET A 1 31.43 -14.01 -32.30
CA MET A 1 30.21 -13.72 -31.52
C MET A 1 30.08 -12.22 -31.46
N ASP A 2 29.28 -11.64 -32.35
CA ASP A 2 29.08 -10.19 -32.38
C ASP A 2 28.22 -9.75 -31.18
N PRO A 3 28.69 -8.81 -30.35
CA PRO A 3 28.00 -8.40 -29.13
C PRO A 3 26.82 -7.41 -29.34
N GLU A 4 26.42 -7.10 -30.59
CA GLU A 4 25.78 -5.82 -30.88
C GLU A 4 24.29 -5.81 -31.26
N LEU A 5 23.54 -6.91 -31.14
CA LEU A 5 22.09 -6.88 -31.36
C LEU A 5 21.31 -7.17 -30.08
N ARG A 6 21.44 -6.24 -29.13
CA ARG A 6 20.59 -6.13 -27.94
C ARG A 6 19.34 -5.34 -28.29
N ALA A 7 18.20 -6.02 -28.47
CA ALA A 7 16.91 -5.35 -28.52
C ALA A 7 16.54 -4.85 -27.12
N VAL A 8 16.86 -3.59 -26.81
CA VAL A 8 16.54 -2.97 -25.52
C VAL A 8 15.08 -2.52 -25.52
N CYS A 9 14.18 -3.36 -25.02
CA CYS A 9 12.82 -2.95 -24.71
C CYS A 9 12.77 -2.35 -23.30
N ASP A 10 12.32 -1.10 -23.20
CA ASP A 10 12.14 -0.37 -21.93
C ASP A 10 10.75 -0.66 -21.35
N ALA A 11 10.68 -1.46 -20.27
CA ALA A 11 9.44 -1.65 -19.52
C ALA A 11 9.50 -0.90 -18.19
N ARG A 12 8.39 -0.22 -17.83
CA ARG A 12 8.28 0.54 -16.58
C ARG A 12 7.05 0.08 -15.80
N PHE A 13 7.23 -0.33 -14.55
CA PHE A 13 6.16 -0.83 -13.69
C PHE A 13 6.03 0.03 -12.42
N GLY A 14 4.82 0.08 -11.85
CA GLY A 14 4.50 0.78 -10.62
C GLY A 14 3.16 1.53 -10.69
N PHE A 15 2.43 1.54 -9.57
CA PHE A 15 1.19 2.31 -9.37
C PHE A 15 1.30 3.11 -8.05
N PRO A 16 0.80 4.35 -7.97
CA PRO A 16 0.28 5.19 -9.06
C PRO A 16 1.39 5.76 -9.97
N PHE A 17 2.66 5.71 -9.55
CA PHE A 17 3.81 6.18 -10.33
C PHE A 17 4.74 5.01 -10.69
N LYS A 18 5.47 5.17 -11.80
CA LYS A 18 6.45 4.18 -12.28
C LYS A 18 7.65 4.15 -11.32
N THR A 19 7.92 3.00 -10.71
CA THR A 19 8.94 2.83 -9.65
C THR A 19 10.15 2.04 -10.11
N MET A 20 10.01 1.18 -11.12
CA MET A 20 11.08 0.28 -11.56
C MET A 20 11.19 0.24 -13.08
N LYS A 21 12.42 0.27 -13.58
CA LYS A 21 12.77 0.08 -14.98
C LYS A 21 13.36 -1.33 -15.17
N PHE A 22 12.88 -2.04 -16.18
CA PHE A 22 13.41 -3.33 -16.59
C PHE A 22 13.99 -3.23 -17.99
N GLU A 23 15.09 -3.92 -18.19
CA GLU A 23 15.65 -4.16 -19.51
C GLU A 23 15.49 -5.63 -19.85
N PHE A 24 15.05 -5.92 -21.06
CA PHE A 24 14.97 -7.26 -21.58
C PHE A 24 16.31 -7.64 -22.22
N TRP A 25 16.93 -8.72 -21.74
CA TRP A 25 18.14 -9.29 -22.31
C TRP A 25 17.79 -10.61 -23.01
N GLY A 26 17.74 -10.60 -24.34
CA GLY A 26 17.49 -11.78 -25.16
C GLY A 26 18.29 -11.72 -26.46
N SER A 27 18.72 -12.89 -26.95
CA SER A 27 19.43 -13.01 -28.23
C SER A 27 18.43 -13.13 -29.38
N ILE A 28 18.66 -12.39 -30.47
CA ILE A 28 17.86 -12.47 -31.70
C ILE A 28 18.14 -13.77 -32.47
N THR A 29 19.22 -14.49 -32.13
CA THR A 29 19.75 -15.61 -32.92
C THR A 29 18.96 -16.92 -32.83
N ASP A 30 18.08 -17.11 -31.84
CA ASP A 30 17.39 -18.39 -31.62
C ASP A 30 16.04 -18.51 -32.36
N GLY A 31 15.84 -17.78 -33.46
CA GLY A 31 14.72 -18.01 -34.38
C GLY A 31 13.32 -17.75 -33.81
N GLY A 32 13.21 -17.12 -32.64
CA GLY A 32 11.94 -16.65 -32.14
C GLY A 32 11.50 -15.39 -32.88
N HIS A 33 10.32 -15.44 -33.48
CA HIS A 33 9.62 -14.34 -34.15
C HIS A 33 9.27 -13.17 -33.20
N TYR A 34 10.25 -12.50 -32.59
CA TYR A 34 10.00 -11.42 -31.62
C TYR A 34 9.83 -10.04 -32.29
N VAL A 35 10.04 -9.93 -33.60
CA VAL A 35 9.93 -8.67 -34.35
C VAL A 35 8.47 -8.24 -34.60
N HIS A 36 7.50 -9.16 -34.49
CA HIS A 36 6.09 -8.87 -34.81
C HIS A 36 5.09 -8.97 -33.64
N VAL A 37 5.54 -9.36 -32.43
CA VAL A 37 4.66 -9.45 -31.25
C VAL A 37 4.94 -8.34 -30.23
N LEU A 38 5.87 -7.43 -30.51
CA LEU A 38 5.87 -6.14 -29.84
C LEU A 38 4.72 -5.34 -30.45
N PRO A 39 3.57 -5.16 -29.76
CA PRO A 39 2.59 -4.22 -30.26
C PRO A 39 3.32 -2.90 -30.43
N ALA A 40 3.04 -2.18 -31.51
CA ALA A 40 3.53 -0.82 -31.77
C ALA A 40 3.26 0.18 -30.61
N LYS A 41 2.61 -0.28 -29.54
CA LYS A 41 2.33 0.39 -28.28
C LYS A 41 2.61 -0.55 -27.09
N GLY A 42 3.88 -0.67 -26.71
CA GLY A 42 4.33 -0.72 -25.30
C GLY A 42 3.71 -1.71 -24.29
N VAL A 43 3.08 -2.80 -24.72
CA VAL A 43 2.53 -3.83 -23.81
C VAL A 43 3.22 -5.16 -24.07
N ILE A 44 4.12 -5.55 -23.16
CA ILE A 44 4.72 -6.89 -23.15
C ILE A 44 3.76 -7.79 -22.38
N GLN A 45 3.26 -8.86 -23.02
CA GLN A 45 2.46 -9.87 -22.32
C GLN A 45 3.36 -10.77 -21.47
N PRO A 46 3.11 -10.92 -20.16
CA PRO A 46 3.98 -11.69 -19.25
C PRO A 46 3.82 -13.22 -19.38
N PHE A 47 3.12 -13.71 -20.40
CA PHE A 47 2.68 -15.12 -20.49
C PHE A 47 3.36 -15.92 -21.62
N LEU A 48 4.48 -15.45 -22.17
CA LEU A 48 5.26 -16.24 -23.13
C LEU A 48 6.23 -17.17 -22.39
N ARG A 49 6.07 -18.46 -22.66
CA ARG A 49 6.57 -19.66 -21.98
C ARG A 49 8.09 -19.90 -22.04
N ASP A 50 8.86 -18.91 -22.52
CA ASP A 50 10.30 -18.78 -22.32
C ASP A 50 10.72 -17.33 -22.65
N PRO A 51 10.85 -16.43 -21.65
CA PRO A 51 11.28 -15.07 -21.91
C PRO A 51 12.70 -14.87 -21.37
N GLY A 52 13.57 -14.25 -22.16
CA GLY A 52 14.85 -13.73 -21.66
C GLY A 52 14.71 -13.04 -20.29
N ARG A 53 15.76 -13.13 -19.48
CA ARG A 53 15.72 -12.70 -18.07
C ARG A 53 15.42 -11.19 -18.01
N LEU A 54 14.25 -10.82 -17.47
CA LEU A 54 13.95 -9.44 -17.12
C LEU A 54 14.83 -9.06 -15.92
N VAL A 55 15.82 -8.21 -16.14
CA VAL A 55 16.70 -7.75 -15.07
C VAL A 55 16.24 -6.35 -14.66
N PRO A 56 15.88 -6.12 -13.38
CA PRO A 56 15.63 -4.78 -12.89
C PRO A 56 16.94 -4.01 -12.92
N THR A 57 17.05 -3.02 -13.81
CA THR A 57 18.33 -2.32 -14.01
C THR A 57 18.44 -1.08 -13.16
N ARG A 58 17.32 -0.38 -12.91
CA ARG A 58 17.31 0.83 -12.08
C ARG A 58 15.99 0.98 -11.33
N VAL A 59 16.12 1.25 -10.03
CA VAL A 59 15.04 1.83 -9.22
C VAL A 59 14.92 3.29 -9.61
N LEU A 60 13.68 3.77 -9.80
CA LEU A 60 13.38 5.18 -10.02
C LEU A 60 13.13 5.81 -8.65
N PRO A 61 14.12 6.47 -8.02
CA PRO A 61 14.04 6.89 -6.62
C PRO A 61 12.85 7.80 -6.35
N LEU A 62 12.55 8.70 -7.30
CA LEU A 62 11.40 9.60 -7.20
C LEU A 62 10.07 8.84 -7.24
N GLY A 63 9.91 7.92 -8.20
CA GLY A 63 8.69 7.13 -8.32
C GLY A 63 8.45 6.26 -7.08
N PHE A 64 9.53 5.67 -6.56
CA PHE A 64 9.50 4.90 -5.31
C PHE A 64 9.07 5.77 -4.12
N ALA A 65 9.76 6.90 -3.88
CA ALA A 65 9.45 7.78 -2.76
C ALA A 65 8.00 8.27 -2.77
N VAL A 66 7.48 8.65 -3.94
CA VAL A 66 6.10 9.12 -4.07
C VAL A 66 5.09 7.99 -3.84
N SER A 67 5.31 6.81 -4.42
CA SER A 67 4.44 5.64 -4.22
C SER A 67 4.40 5.24 -2.74
N THR A 68 5.57 5.13 -2.10
CA THR A 68 5.67 4.81 -0.66
C THR A 68 4.97 5.85 0.20
N THR A 69 5.18 7.14 -0.07
CA THR A 69 4.53 8.22 0.70
C THR A 69 3.01 8.19 0.54
N PHE A 70 2.52 7.96 -0.69
CA PHE A 70 1.10 7.85 -0.98
C PHE A 70 0.45 6.71 -0.18
N TYR A 71 1.02 5.51 -0.22
CA TYR A 71 0.50 4.38 0.54
C TYR A 71 0.64 4.56 2.05
N ALA A 72 1.74 5.15 2.53
CA ALA A 72 1.93 5.46 3.94
C ALA A 72 0.85 6.44 4.45
N LEU A 73 0.50 7.46 3.67
CA LEU A 73 -0.58 8.38 4.01
C LEU A 73 -1.94 7.70 4.01
N LEU A 74 -2.26 6.91 2.98
CA LEU A 74 -3.53 6.18 2.93
C LEU A 74 -3.70 5.24 4.14
N LEU A 75 -2.67 4.45 4.45
CA LEU A 75 -2.68 3.54 5.59
C LEU A 75 -2.69 4.31 6.92
N GLY A 76 -1.92 5.39 7.03
CA GLY A 76 -1.88 6.22 8.23
C GLY A 76 -3.22 6.88 8.54
N VAL A 77 -3.86 7.49 7.54
CA VAL A 77 -5.20 8.08 7.68
C VAL A 77 -6.22 6.99 8.02
N GLY A 78 -6.18 5.84 7.34
CA GLY A 78 -7.04 4.70 7.64
C GLY A 78 -6.89 4.23 9.09
N TYR A 79 -5.65 4.08 9.56
CA TYR A 79 -5.36 3.65 10.94
C TYR A 79 -5.87 4.66 11.98
N VAL A 80 -5.66 5.95 11.76
CA VAL A 80 -6.17 7.01 12.67
C VAL A 80 -7.69 7.00 12.68
N ALA A 81 -8.34 6.91 11.51
CA ALA A 81 -9.80 6.86 11.42
C ALA A 81 -10.39 5.64 12.14
N VAL A 82 -9.83 4.46 11.89
CA VAL A 82 -10.27 3.19 12.50
C VAL A 82 -10.04 3.20 14.02
N SER A 83 -8.87 3.65 14.49
CA SER A 83 -8.60 3.74 15.93
C SER A 83 -9.50 4.76 16.64
N ALA A 84 -9.78 5.90 16.02
CA ALA A 84 -10.74 6.88 16.53
C ALA A 84 -12.16 6.30 16.60
N TYR A 85 -12.59 5.57 15.56
CA TYR A 85 -13.88 4.89 15.54
C TYR A 85 -14.02 3.87 16.67
N PHE A 86 -13.04 2.98 16.85
CA PHE A 86 -13.07 2.00 17.94
C PHE A 86 -13.07 2.67 19.33
N ARG A 87 -12.33 3.76 19.50
CA ARG A 87 -12.37 4.54 20.75
C ARG A 87 -13.77 5.11 21.01
N LEU A 88 -14.44 5.64 20.00
CA LEU A 88 -15.80 6.16 20.13
C LEU A 88 -16.79 5.04 20.49
N VAL A 89 -16.76 3.93 19.75
CA VAL A 89 -17.63 2.78 19.97
C VAL A 89 -17.44 2.21 21.38
N ASN A 90 -16.20 2.01 21.82
CA ASN A 90 -15.91 1.53 23.17
C ASN A 90 -16.44 2.48 24.25
N ARG A 91 -16.37 3.80 24.03
CA ARG A 91 -16.96 4.76 24.97
C ARG A 91 -18.48 4.62 25.06
N VAL A 92 -19.16 4.40 23.93
CA VAL A 92 -20.62 4.21 23.89
C VAL A 92 -21.02 2.90 24.56
N ILE A 93 -20.33 1.79 24.24
CA ILE A 93 -20.60 0.47 24.85
C ILE A 93 -20.40 0.53 26.37
N ARG A 94 -19.28 1.10 26.83
CA ARG A 94 -19.00 1.25 28.26
C ARG A 94 -20.08 2.09 28.96
N ARG A 95 -20.49 3.20 28.37
CA ARG A 95 -21.61 4.02 28.91
C ARG A 95 -22.92 3.23 29.00
N ARG A 96 -23.25 2.42 27.99
CA ARG A 96 -24.45 1.55 28.01
C ARG A 96 -24.38 0.47 29.09
N GLN A 97 -23.17 0.02 29.44
CA GLN A 97 -22.92 -0.95 30.50
C GLN A 97 -22.82 -0.31 31.90
N GLY A 98 -23.02 1.02 32.04
CA GLY A 98 -22.83 1.71 33.31
C GLY A 98 -21.36 1.82 33.74
N LEU A 99 -20.42 1.69 32.81
CA LEU A 99 -18.99 1.76 33.04
C LEU A 99 -18.41 3.10 32.56
N CYS A 100 -17.36 3.56 33.23
CA CYS A 100 -16.66 4.78 32.87
C CYS A 100 -16.07 4.66 31.44
N PRO A 101 -16.29 5.63 30.54
CA PRO A 101 -15.78 5.58 29.17
C PRO A 101 -14.24 5.58 29.10
N THR A 102 -13.57 6.04 30.15
CA THR A 102 -12.10 6.18 30.21
C THR A 102 -11.45 4.95 30.84
N CYS A 103 -11.72 4.67 32.12
CA CYS A 103 -11.07 3.58 32.87
C CYS A 103 -11.88 2.27 32.94
N ALA A 104 -13.12 2.24 32.41
CA ALA A 104 -14.03 1.09 32.51
C ALA A 104 -14.46 0.70 33.94
N TYR A 105 -14.29 1.59 34.92
CA TYR A 105 -14.77 1.37 36.29
C TYR A 105 -16.29 1.59 36.38
N PRO A 106 -17.04 0.83 37.20
CA PRO A 106 -18.47 1.06 37.42
C PRO A 106 -18.77 2.50 37.84
N ILE A 107 -19.75 3.12 37.18
CA ILE A 107 -20.17 4.49 37.49
C ILE A 107 -21.12 4.43 38.69
N GLY A 108 -20.70 4.99 39.84
CA GLY A 108 -21.57 5.22 40.98
C GLY A 108 -22.47 6.46 40.80
N ALA A 109 -23.20 6.86 41.84
CA ALA A 109 -24.14 7.99 41.80
C ALA A 109 -23.51 9.40 41.59
N GLY A 110 -22.18 9.49 41.43
CA GLY A 110 -21.46 10.75 41.29
C GLY A 110 -21.31 11.22 39.82
N ALA A 111 -21.26 12.54 39.63
CA ALA A 111 -21.02 13.18 38.33
C ALA A 111 -19.59 12.94 37.75
N ARG A 112 -18.68 12.41 38.57
CA ARG A 112 -17.29 12.08 38.22
C ARG A 112 -16.97 10.65 38.65
N CYS A 113 -16.12 9.98 37.87
CA CYS A 113 -15.59 8.67 38.23
C CYS A 113 -14.67 8.78 39.45
N SER A 114 -14.84 7.91 40.44
CA SER A 114 -14.02 7.87 41.66
C SER A 114 -12.53 7.58 41.39
N GLU A 115 -12.24 6.79 40.35
CA GLU A 115 -10.87 6.37 40.03
C GLU A 115 -10.13 7.41 39.16
N CYS A 116 -10.70 7.75 38.01
CA CYS A 116 -10.01 8.57 37.01
C CYS A 116 -10.44 10.04 36.99
N GLY A 117 -11.41 10.42 37.82
CA GLY A 117 -11.95 11.79 37.87
C GLY A 117 -12.70 12.25 36.61
N ALA A 118 -12.80 11.41 35.57
CA ALA A 118 -13.47 11.77 34.33
C ALA A 118 -14.96 12.03 34.56
N VAL A 119 -15.50 13.03 33.85
CA VAL A 119 -16.93 13.38 33.89
C VAL A 119 -17.72 12.23 33.25
N THR A 120 -18.57 11.59 34.04
CA THR A 120 -19.34 10.40 33.61
C THR A 120 -20.63 10.77 32.90
N GLY A 121 -21.00 12.05 32.86
CA GLY A 121 -22.20 12.55 32.18
C GLY A 121 -23.50 12.04 32.80
N GLY A 122 -23.46 11.64 34.09
CA GLY A 122 -24.65 11.28 34.85
C GLY A 122 -25.51 12.52 35.04
N GLY A 123 -26.58 12.62 34.25
CA GLY A 123 -27.65 13.59 34.43
C GLY A 123 -28.96 12.82 34.56
N GLY A 124 -29.63 13.02 35.70
CA GLY A 124 -31.04 12.67 35.94
C GLY A 124 -31.31 11.20 36.22
#